data_AF-A0A6J8ECU4-F1
#
_entry.id   AF-A0A6J8ECU4-F1
#
_cell.length_a   1.000
_cell.length_b   1.000
_cell.length_c   1.000
_cell.angle_alpha   90.00
_cell.angle_beta   90.00
_cell.angle_gamma   90.00
#
_symmetry.space_group_name_H-M   'P 1'
#
loop_
_entity.id
_entity.type
_entity.pdbx_description
1 polymer ?
#
loop_
_entity_poly.entity_id
_entity_poly.type
_entity_poly.pdbx_seq_one_letter_code
_entity_poly.pdbx_strand_id
1 'polypeptide(L)'
;MEEDELKQTQAHKIQCHGKQLTLRRGDQLVVETEVAGINCYHHGIFLGHEKGVADFGGINKHHATVRTVKLSNFTNKHKKRIVRINYPNNDCLPPEIAAMNAEMVVTDPHRWGPYDALTNNCEHFAVRCKTGVAVSSQVLEKLRECLLNPVQAARYFITASVKSGCDSISSLLKKK
;
A
#
# COMPACT_ATOMS: atom_id res chain seq x y z
N MET A 1 -4.68 30.58 14.09
CA MET A 1 -4.78 29.35 13.26
C MET A 1 -3.39 29.06 12.70
N GLU A 2 -2.39 28.94 13.57
CA GLU A 2 -0.96 28.78 13.20
C GLU A 2 -0.28 27.70 14.07
N GLU A 3 -0.73 27.49 15.31
CA GLU A 3 -0.15 26.46 16.19
C GLU A 3 -0.40 25.01 15.75
N ASP A 4 -1.49 24.74 15.03
CA ASP A 4 -1.80 23.38 14.55
C ASP A 4 -0.98 22.98 13.31
N GLU A 5 -0.60 23.94 12.46
CA GLU A 5 0.31 23.70 11.34
C GLU A 5 1.75 23.44 11.81
N LEU A 6 2.17 24.09 12.90
CA LEU A 6 3.52 23.91 13.47
C LEU A 6 3.71 22.53 14.13
N LYS A 7 2.65 21.88 14.62
CA LYS A 7 2.72 20.56 15.27
C LYS A 7 2.72 19.40 14.26
N GLN A 8 2.14 19.58 13.07
CA GLN A 8 2.08 18.53 12.04
C GLN A 8 3.40 18.33 11.27
N THR A 9 4.33 19.28 11.35
CA THR A 9 5.65 19.23 10.69
C THR A 9 6.76 18.67 11.58
N GLN A 10 6.47 18.35 12.85
CA GLN A 10 7.49 17.85 13.76
C GLN A 10 7.93 16.43 13.40
N ALA A 11 9.22 16.28 13.13
CA ALA A 11 9.81 15.01 12.81
C ALA A 11 9.84 14.09 14.06
N HIS A 12 9.25 12.90 13.95
CA HIS A 12 9.15 11.94 15.04
C HIS A 12 10.37 11.03 15.07
N LYS A 13 11.14 11.07 16.16
CA LYS A 13 12.34 10.26 16.34
C LYS A 13 12.00 8.94 17.01
N ILE A 14 12.42 7.84 16.40
CA ILE A 14 12.36 6.50 16.99
C ILE A 14 13.75 5.88 17.06
N GLN A 15 13.97 5.00 18.03
CA GLN A 15 15.17 4.17 18.12
C GLN A 15 14.79 2.74 17.78
N CYS A 16 15.49 2.15 16.80
CA CYS A 16 15.25 0.78 16.37
C CYS A 16 16.62 0.14 16.07
N HIS A 17 16.91 -0.99 16.72
CA HIS A 17 18.17 -1.73 16.54
C HIS A 17 19.43 -0.85 16.64
N GLY A 18 19.47 0.04 17.64
CA GLY A 18 20.60 0.93 17.88
C GLY A 18 20.73 2.12 16.91
N LYS A 19 19.85 2.24 15.91
CA LYS A 19 19.81 3.38 14.99
C LYS A 19 18.65 4.31 15.32
N GLN A 20 18.93 5.60 15.29
CA GLN A 20 17.89 6.63 15.37
C GLN A 20 17.32 6.88 13.97
N LEU A 21 16.00 6.78 13.84
CA LEU A 21 15.29 7.09 12.62
C LEU A 21 14.36 8.27 12.88
N THR A 22 14.48 9.30 12.04
CA THR A 22 13.63 10.49 12.08
C THR A 22 12.56 10.36 11.01
N LEU A 23 11.31 10.20 11.44
CA LEU A 23 10.13 10.01 10.59
C LEU A 23 9.40 11.33 10.37
N ARG A 24 8.96 11.56 9.15
CA ARG A 24 8.09 12.68 8.78
C ARG A 24 6.78 12.14 8.24
N ARG A 25 5.68 12.87 8.50
CA ARG A 25 4.38 12.57 7.92
C ARG A 25 4.53 12.44 6.39
N GLY A 26 3.94 11.41 5.79
CA GLY A 26 4.12 11.07 4.38
C GLY A 26 5.34 10.20 4.06
N ASP A 27 6.15 9.81 5.04
CA ASP A 27 7.22 8.83 4.84
C ASP A 27 6.63 7.46 4.57
N GLN A 28 7.18 6.78 3.55
CA GLN A 28 6.93 5.36 3.34
C GLN A 28 7.85 4.53 4.23
N LEU A 29 7.23 3.68 5.03
CA LEU A 29 7.88 2.80 5.99
C LEU A 29 7.76 1.36 5.52
N VAL A 30 8.81 0.59 5.78
CA VAL A 30 8.81 -0.86 5.59
C VAL A 30 9.28 -1.53 6.86
N VAL A 31 8.59 -2.60 7.24
CA VAL A 31 8.99 -3.50 8.32
C VAL A 31 9.10 -4.92 7.81
N GLU A 32 10.08 -5.65 8.30
CA GLU A 32 10.17 -7.09 8.09
C GLU A 32 9.04 -7.80 8.83
N THR A 33 8.36 -8.70 8.16
CA THR A 33 7.32 -9.54 8.74
C THR A 33 7.49 -10.98 8.27
N GLU A 34 6.88 -11.90 8.99
CA GLU A 34 6.85 -13.31 8.63
C GLU A 34 5.40 -13.70 8.40
N VAL A 35 5.13 -14.35 7.26
CA VAL A 35 3.82 -14.91 6.92
C VAL A 35 4.04 -16.36 6.54
N ALA A 36 3.49 -17.28 7.33
CA ALA A 36 3.63 -18.73 7.12
C ALA A 36 5.10 -19.21 6.98
N GLY A 37 6.01 -18.67 7.79
CA GLY A 37 7.44 -19.03 7.76
C GLY A 37 8.26 -18.34 6.66
N ILE A 38 7.64 -17.49 5.85
CA ILE A 38 8.31 -16.74 4.78
C ILE A 38 8.49 -15.29 5.20
N ASN A 39 9.74 -14.83 5.18
CA ASN A 39 10.07 -13.42 5.39
C ASN A 39 9.51 -12.58 4.24
N CYS A 40 8.70 -11.58 4.55
CA CYS A 40 8.19 -10.60 3.61
C CYS A 40 8.25 -9.19 4.18
N TYR A 41 8.06 -8.21 3.32
CA TYR A 41 8.10 -6.79 3.69
C TYR A 41 6.68 -6.24 3.76
N HIS A 42 6.36 -5.56 4.86
CA HIS A 42 5.09 -4.90 5.05
C HIS A 42 5.27 -3.39 4.98
N HIS A 43 4.47 -2.75 4.14
CA HIS A 43 4.62 -1.34 3.79
C HIS A 43 3.49 -0.50 4.39
N GLY A 44 3.78 0.77 4.67
CA GLY A 44 2.79 1.73 5.11
C GLY A 44 3.25 3.18 4.97
N ILE A 45 2.30 4.12 5.13
CA ILE A 45 2.56 5.56 5.11
C ILE A 45 2.42 6.12 6.52
N PHE A 46 3.45 6.81 7.01
CA PHE A 46 3.41 7.45 8.31
C PHE A 46 2.49 8.67 8.29
N LEU A 47 1.46 8.67 9.13
CA LEU A 47 0.50 9.77 9.25
C LEU A 47 0.83 10.73 10.40
N GLY A 48 1.86 10.45 11.18
CA GLY A 48 2.25 11.23 12.36
C GLY A 48 2.19 10.41 13.64
N HIS A 49 2.71 10.95 14.75
CA HIS A 49 2.82 10.20 16.00
C HIS A 49 1.47 9.72 16.54
N GLU A 50 0.49 10.63 16.62
CA GLU A 50 -0.85 10.36 17.14
C GLU A 50 -1.67 9.46 16.21
N LYS A 51 -1.63 9.73 14.90
CA LYS A 51 -2.40 8.94 13.92
C LYS A 51 -1.77 7.57 13.67
N GLY A 52 -0.44 7.46 13.62
CA GLY A 52 0.27 6.22 13.37
C GLY A 52 0.62 6.01 11.89
N VAL A 53 0.36 4.81 11.39
CA VAL A 53 0.73 4.35 10.04
C VAL A 53 -0.52 3.86 9.32
N ALA A 54 -0.79 4.36 8.12
CA ALA A 54 -1.75 3.76 7.21
C ALA A 54 -1.09 2.54 6.55
N ASP A 55 -1.68 1.37 6.71
CA ASP A 55 -1.23 0.13 6.09
C ASP A 55 -2.40 -0.61 5.43
N PHE A 56 -2.08 -1.54 4.54
CA PHE A 56 -3.07 -2.48 4.03
C PHE A 56 -2.94 -3.80 4.76
N GLY A 57 -3.91 -4.17 5.59
CA GLY A 57 -3.87 -5.40 6.37
C GLY A 57 -5.24 -5.88 6.84
N GLY A 58 -5.30 -7.11 7.33
CA GLY A 58 -6.53 -7.72 7.84
C GLY A 58 -6.24 -9.09 8.45
N ILE A 59 -7.26 -9.70 9.05
CA ILE A 59 -7.14 -11.03 9.68
C ILE A 59 -6.86 -12.11 8.62
N ASN A 60 -7.39 -11.92 7.41
CA ASN A 60 -7.17 -12.76 6.25
C ASN A 60 -7.33 -11.93 4.97
N LYS A 61 -7.02 -12.53 3.81
CA LYS A 61 -7.11 -11.88 2.48
C LYS A 61 -8.47 -11.25 2.17
N HIS A 62 -9.57 -11.84 2.64
CA HIS A 62 -10.93 -11.37 2.35
C HIS A 62 -11.31 -10.15 3.20
N HIS A 63 -10.69 -10.01 4.37
CA HIS A 63 -10.93 -8.91 5.32
C HIS A 63 -9.77 -7.91 5.33
N ALA A 64 -8.84 -8.01 4.38
CA ALA A 64 -7.72 -7.11 4.28
C ALA A 64 -8.18 -5.81 3.63
N THR A 65 -7.90 -4.69 4.30
CA THR A 65 -8.31 -3.36 3.90
C THR A 65 -7.24 -2.34 4.28
N VAL A 66 -7.31 -1.14 3.71
CA VAL A 66 -6.50 -0.01 4.19
C VAL A 66 -7.06 0.45 5.53
N ARG A 67 -6.18 0.60 6.51
CA ARG A 67 -6.51 0.98 7.88
C ARG A 67 -5.38 1.78 8.50
N THR A 68 -5.67 2.39 9.63
CA THR A 68 -4.65 3.05 10.46
C THR A 68 -4.28 2.17 11.65
N VAL A 69 -2.98 2.00 11.88
CA VAL A 69 -2.43 1.29 13.04
C VAL A 69 -1.43 2.16 13.78
N LYS A 70 -1.30 1.99 15.10
CA LYS A 70 -0.25 2.65 15.88
C LYS A 70 1.12 2.23 15.35
N LEU A 71 2.10 3.16 15.34
CA LEU A 71 3.47 2.88 14.92
C LEU A 71 4.11 1.73 15.70
N SER A 72 3.81 1.63 16.99
CA SER A 72 4.25 0.50 17.83
C SER A 72 3.66 -0.83 17.38
N ASN A 73 2.40 -0.88 16.95
CA ASN A 73 1.79 -2.11 16.41
C ASN A 73 2.39 -2.48 15.06
N PHE A 74 2.57 -1.50 14.17
CA PHE A 74 3.20 -1.69 12.87
C PHE A 74 4.60 -2.33 12.99
N THR A 75 5.38 -1.91 13.98
CA THR A 75 6.74 -2.40 14.25
C THR A 75 6.80 -3.63 15.16
N ASN A 76 5.67 -4.24 15.52
CA ASN A 76 5.56 -5.29 16.54
C ASN A 76 6.30 -4.92 17.83
N LYS A 77 5.93 -3.78 18.43
CA LYS A 77 6.55 -3.18 19.61
C LYS A 77 8.07 -3.01 19.44
N HIS A 78 8.49 -2.46 18.29
CA HIS A 78 9.89 -2.23 17.92
C HIS A 78 10.76 -3.48 17.72
N LYS A 79 10.19 -4.68 17.78
CA LYS A 79 10.92 -5.94 17.51
C LYS A 79 11.30 -6.09 16.04
N LYS A 80 10.51 -5.49 15.14
CA LYS A 80 10.78 -5.52 13.70
C LYS A 80 11.69 -4.38 13.32
N ARG A 81 12.67 -4.66 12.45
CA ARG A 81 13.47 -3.63 11.81
C ARG A 81 12.56 -2.77 10.94
N ILE A 82 12.57 -1.47 11.18
CA ILE A 82 11.89 -0.48 10.37
C ILE A 82 12.89 0.26 9.50
N VAL A 83 12.55 0.44 8.24
CA VAL A 83 13.31 1.25 7.28
C VAL A 83 12.39 2.29 6.64
N ARG A 84 12.95 3.46 6.35
CA ARG A 84 12.30 4.46 5.51
C ARG A 84 12.77 4.24 4.07
N ILE A 85 11.84 4.15 3.13
CA ILE A 85 12.18 4.04 1.71
C ILE A 85 12.67 5.39 1.19
N ASN A 86 13.80 5.37 0.47
CA ASN A 86 14.33 6.51 -0.24
C ASN A 86 14.08 6.33 -1.73
N TYR A 87 13.43 7.31 -2.36
CA TYR A 87 13.16 7.29 -3.79
C TYR A 87 14.23 8.12 -4.51
N PRO A 88 15.01 7.53 -5.43
CA PRO A 88 15.92 8.30 -6.26
C PRO A 88 15.10 9.23 -7.17
N ASN A 89 15.63 10.43 -7.45
CA ASN A 89 15.12 11.39 -8.46
C ASN A 89 13.92 12.29 -8.11
N ASN A 90 13.53 12.43 -6.84
CA ASN A 90 12.42 13.33 -6.45
C ASN A 90 11.06 13.03 -7.11
N ASP A 91 10.82 11.82 -7.62
CA ASP A 91 9.53 11.36 -8.15
C ASP A 91 8.45 11.15 -7.06
N CYS A 92 8.62 11.81 -5.91
CA CYS A 92 7.70 11.78 -4.79
C CYS A 92 6.80 13.00 -4.80
N LEU A 93 5.53 12.76 -4.49
CA LEU A 93 4.63 13.82 -4.07
C LEU A 93 5.13 14.46 -2.77
N PRO A 94 4.78 15.73 -2.51
CA PRO A 94 5.05 16.37 -1.23
C PRO A 94 4.54 15.50 -0.07
N PRO A 95 5.25 15.46 1.08
CA PRO A 95 4.91 14.56 2.19
C PRO A 95 3.45 14.69 2.67
N GLU A 96 2.92 15.91 2.69
CA GLU A 96 1.55 16.23 3.08
C GLU A 96 0.54 15.63 2.10
N ILE A 97 0.83 15.70 0.80
CA ILE A 97 -0.01 15.10 -0.24
C ILE A 97 0.04 13.57 -0.14
N ALA A 98 1.22 12.98 0.12
CA ALA A 98 1.34 11.54 0.31
C ALA A 98 0.54 11.04 1.53
N ALA A 99 0.56 11.79 2.63
CA ALA A 99 -0.25 11.49 3.81
C ALA A 99 -1.75 11.69 3.56
N MET A 100 -2.13 12.74 2.83
CA MET A 100 -3.53 13.00 2.45
C MET A 100 -4.09 11.88 1.58
N ASN A 101 -3.32 11.41 0.59
CA ASN A 101 -3.70 10.26 -0.24
C ASN A 101 -3.99 9.02 0.62
N ALA A 102 -3.11 8.73 1.58
CA ALA A 102 -3.30 7.61 2.50
C ALA A 102 -4.55 7.78 3.37
N GLU A 103 -4.80 8.98 3.90
CA GLU A 103 -5.98 9.28 4.72
C GLU A 103 -7.30 9.19 3.95
N MET A 104 -7.31 9.64 2.68
CA MET A 104 -8.48 9.50 1.82
C MET A 104 -8.87 8.03 1.63
N VAL A 105 -7.88 7.15 1.46
CA VAL A 105 -8.12 5.72 1.29
C VAL A 105 -8.51 5.06 2.62
N VAL A 106 -7.94 5.47 3.75
CA VAL A 106 -8.40 5.01 5.07
C VAL A 106 -9.87 5.38 5.31
N THR A 107 -10.29 6.57 4.86
CA THR A 107 -11.66 7.08 5.07
C THR A 107 -12.67 6.36 4.19
N ASP A 108 -12.28 5.97 2.97
CA ASP A 108 -13.12 5.21 2.05
C ASP A 108 -12.31 4.07 1.41
N PRO A 109 -12.10 2.94 2.13
CA PRO A 109 -11.24 1.86 1.66
C PRO A 109 -11.76 1.15 0.41
N HIS A 110 -13.06 1.26 0.12
CA HIS A 110 -13.66 0.71 -1.09
C HIS A 110 -13.05 1.32 -2.37
N ARG A 111 -12.51 2.54 -2.29
CA ARG A 111 -11.80 3.19 -3.42
C ARG A 111 -10.48 2.52 -3.78
N TRP A 112 -9.89 1.74 -2.88
CA TRP A 112 -8.64 1.01 -3.15
C TRP A 112 -8.88 -0.28 -3.93
N GLY A 113 -10.00 -0.95 -3.67
CA GLY A 113 -10.34 -2.25 -4.26
C GLY A 113 -9.84 -3.45 -3.44
N PRO A 114 -10.10 -4.68 -3.93
CA PRO A 114 -9.82 -5.91 -3.20
C PRO A 114 -8.32 -6.26 -3.13
N TYR A 115 -7.94 -7.03 -2.10
CA TYR A 115 -6.57 -7.50 -1.86
C TYR A 115 -6.08 -8.49 -2.93
N ASP A 116 -4.84 -8.32 -3.43
CA ASP A 116 -4.11 -9.30 -4.26
C ASP A 116 -2.72 -9.62 -3.66
N ALA A 117 -2.52 -10.89 -3.30
CA ALA A 117 -1.32 -11.38 -2.60
C ALA A 117 -0.03 -11.35 -3.43
N LEU A 118 -0.15 -11.44 -4.76
CA LEU A 118 1.02 -11.66 -5.64
C LEU A 118 1.60 -10.38 -6.20
N THR A 119 0.81 -9.31 -6.24
CA THR A 119 1.21 -8.05 -6.84
C THR A 119 0.56 -6.82 -6.23
N ASN A 120 -0.28 -6.84 -5.19
CA ASN A 120 -0.99 -5.60 -4.84
C ASN A 120 -1.70 -5.57 -3.48
N ASN A 121 -1.03 -5.06 -2.45
CA ASN A 121 -1.79 -4.31 -1.45
C ASN A 121 -0.95 -3.25 -0.72
N CYS A 122 0.03 -3.62 0.12
CA CYS A 122 0.69 -2.67 1.02
C CYS A 122 1.79 -1.87 0.32
N GLU A 123 2.64 -2.54 -0.47
CA GLU A 123 3.70 -1.86 -1.25
C GLU A 123 3.08 -0.92 -2.28
N HIS A 124 2.14 -1.41 -3.07
CA HIS A 124 1.45 -0.63 -4.08
C HIS A 124 0.63 0.52 -3.50
N PHE A 125 -0.03 0.29 -2.36
CA PHE A 125 -0.65 1.35 -1.58
C PHE A 125 0.33 2.44 -1.20
N ALA A 126 1.46 2.05 -0.59
CA ALA A 126 2.46 3.02 -0.16
C ALA A 126 3.09 3.76 -1.34
N VAL A 127 3.45 3.06 -2.42
CA VAL A 127 4.03 3.64 -3.65
C VAL A 127 3.04 4.61 -4.31
N ARG A 128 1.77 4.22 -4.47
CA ARG A 128 0.75 5.10 -5.06
C ARG A 128 0.50 6.33 -4.20
N CYS A 129 0.47 6.19 -2.88
CA CYS A 129 0.36 7.35 -1.99
C CYS A 129 1.58 8.25 -2.14
N LYS A 130 2.79 7.68 -2.19
CA LYS A 130 4.06 8.41 -2.19
C LYS A 130 4.39 9.10 -3.52
N THR A 131 4.03 8.49 -4.64
CA THR A 131 4.42 8.95 -5.99
C THR A 131 3.23 9.43 -6.83
N GLY A 132 2.00 9.08 -6.44
CA GLY A 132 0.80 9.30 -7.26
C GLY A 132 0.64 8.29 -8.40
N VAL A 133 1.64 7.45 -8.66
CA VAL A 133 1.64 6.48 -9.76
C VAL A 133 1.00 5.18 -9.28
N ALA A 134 -0.04 4.72 -9.97
CA ALA A 134 -0.75 3.49 -9.63
C ALA A 134 -0.04 2.20 -10.08
N VAL A 135 1.11 2.32 -10.76
CA VAL A 135 1.81 1.22 -11.45
C VAL A 135 3.18 1.01 -10.80
N SER A 136 3.39 -0.15 -10.18
CA SER A 136 4.70 -0.58 -9.65
C SER A 136 5.64 -1.04 -10.76
N SER A 137 6.95 -1.04 -10.48
CA SER A 137 8.01 -1.59 -11.34
C SER A 137 7.72 -3.02 -11.79
N GLN A 138 7.08 -3.85 -10.95
CA GLN A 138 6.72 -5.23 -11.29
C GLN A 138 5.62 -5.33 -12.36
N VAL A 139 4.65 -4.40 -12.34
CA VAL A 139 3.63 -4.30 -13.41
C VAL A 139 4.27 -3.76 -14.68
N LEU A 140 5.19 -2.81 -14.58
CA LEU A 140 5.98 -2.32 -15.71
C LEU A 140 6.90 -3.39 -16.31
N GLU A 141 7.53 -4.24 -15.49
CA GLU A 141 8.34 -5.37 -15.94
C GLU A 141 7.48 -6.42 -16.62
N LYS A 142 6.34 -6.79 -16.04
CA LYS A 142 5.37 -7.70 -16.68
C LYS A 142 4.75 -7.12 -17.96
N LEU A 143 4.48 -5.82 -18.02
CA LEU A 143 4.03 -5.14 -19.24
C LEU A 143 5.14 -5.14 -20.30
N ARG A 144 6.40 -4.90 -19.92
CA ARG A 144 7.56 -5.02 -20.83
C ARG A 144 7.72 -6.44 -21.35
N GLU A 145 7.59 -7.46 -20.51
CA GLU A 145 7.61 -8.87 -20.95
C GLU A 145 6.46 -9.20 -21.91
N CYS A 146 5.24 -8.69 -21.67
CA CYS A 146 4.10 -8.86 -22.58
C CYS A 146 4.26 -8.09 -23.90
N LEU A 147 4.86 -6.90 -23.89
CA LEU A 147 5.15 -6.12 -25.11
C LEU A 147 6.21 -6.80 -25.98
N LEU A 148 7.14 -7.52 -25.36
CA LEU A 148 8.22 -8.24 -26.05
C LEU A 148 7.84 -9.67 -26.44
N ASN A 149 6.70 -10.21 -25.97
CA ASN A 149 6.22 -11.55 -26.30
C ASN A 149 4.69 -11.57 -26.58
N PRO A 150 4.27 -11.46 -27.86
CA PRO A 150 2.85 -11.35 -28.23
C PRO A 150 2.00 -12.60 -27.90
N VAL A 151 2.63 -13.76 -27.70
CA VAL A 151 1.92 -15.01 -27.33
C VAL A 151 1.47 -14.97 -25.87
N GLN A 152 2.24 -14.34 -24.98
CA GLN A 152 1.86 -14.15 -23.57
C GLN A 152 0.71 -13.15 -23.43
N ALA A 153 0.70 -12.08 -24.23
CA ALA A 153 -0.38 -11.08 -24.22
C ALA A 153 -1.76 -11.70 -24.49
N ALA A 154 -1.85 -12.63 -25.45
CA ALA A 154 -3.10 -13.33 -25.76
C ALA A 154 -3.62 -14.19 -24.60
N ARG A 155 -2.74 -14.84 -23.82
CA ARG A 155 -3.15 -15.65 -22.65
C ARG A 155 -3.73 -14.79 -21.53
N TYR A 156 -3.16 -13.61 -21.30
CA TYR A 156 -3.65 -12.68 -20.27
C TYR A 156 -5.00 -12.05 -20.62
N PHE A 157 -5.21 -11.66 -21.88
CA PHE A 157 -6.51 -11.15 -22.35
C PHE A 157 -7.62 -12.19 -22.22
N ILE A 158 -7.33 -13.47 -22.52
CA ILE A 158 -8.31 -14.55 -22.35
C ILE A 158 -8.66 -14.74 -20.87
N THR A 159 -7.69 -14.70 -19.95
CA THR A 159 -7.99 -14.83 -18.51
C THR A 159 -8.74 -13.63 -17.91
N ALA A 160 -8.51 -12.41 -18.40
CA ALA A 160 -9.21 -11.21 -17.94
C ALA A 160 -10.68 -11.19 -18.42
N SER A 161 -10.94 -11.57 -19.68
CA SER A 161 -12.29 -11.61 -20.24
C SER A 161 -13.16 -12.75 -19.69
N VAL A 162 -12.57 -13.88 -19.27
CA VAL A 162 -13.32 -14.97 -18.62
C VAL A 162 -13.81 -14.56 -17.23
N LYS A 163 -13.11 -13.65 -16.53
CA LYS A 163 -13.47 -13.21 -15.18
C LYS A 163 -14.53 -12.09 -15.14
N SER A 164 -14.69 -11.32 -16.22
CA SER A 164 -15.78 -10.33 -16.35
C SER A 164 -17.08 -10.90 -16.92
N GLY A 165 -17.09 -12.19 -17.32
CA GLY A 165 -18.20 -12.81 -18.06
C GLY A 165 -19.19 -13.65 -17.25
N CYS A 166 -19.09 -13.74 -15.91
CA CYS A 166 -19.93 -14.67 -15.14
C CYS A 166 -21.00 -14.03 -14.23
N ASP A 167 -21.09 -12.70 -14.12
CA ASP A 167 -22.01 -12.07 -13.15
C ASP A 167 -23.29 -11.47 -13.77
N SER A 168 -23.72 -11.89 -14.97
CA SER A 168 -24.98 -11.39 -15.55
C SER A 168 -25.73 -12.37 -16.45
N ILE A 169 -25.99 -13.59 -15.98
CA ILE A 169 -27.14 -14.40 -16.48
C ILE A 169 -27.75 -15.18 -15.30
N SER A 170 -28.48 -14.52 -14.41
CA SER A 170 -29.44 -15.23 -13.53
C SER A 170 -30.73 -14.46 -13.19
N SER A 171 -31.03 -13.34 -13.86
CA SER A 171 -32.28 -12.57 -13.62
C SER A 171 -33.28 -12.52 -14.79
N LEU A 172 -32.98 -13.16 -15.93
CA LEU A 172 -33.97 -13.39 -16.99
C LEU A 172 -34.06 -14.89 -17.30
N LEU A 173 -34.90 -15.63 -16.56
CA LEU A 173 -35.60 -16.86 -16.99
C LEU A 173 -36.39 -17.54 -15.84
N LYS A 174 -37.14 -16.78 -15.03
CA LYS A 174 -38.24 -17.33 -14.22
C LYS A 174 -39.47 -16.41 -14.27
N LYS A 175 -40.05 -16.32 -15.46
CA LYS A 175 -41.48 -16.11 -15.66
C LYS A 175 -41.95 -17.10 -16.71
N LYS A 176 -42.50 -18.21 -16.23
CA LYS A 176 -43.64 -18.90 -16.83
C LYS A 176 -44.54 -19.28 -15.68
#